data_AF-A0A3B0VHL9-F1
#
_entry.id   AF-A0A3B0VHL9-F1
#
_cell.length_a   1.000
_cell.length_b   1.000
_cell.length_c   1.000
_cell.angle_alpha   90.00
_cell.angle_beta   90.00
_cell.angle_gamma   90.00
#
_symmetry.space_group_name_H-M   'P 1'
#
loop_
_entity.id
_entity.type
_entity.pdbx_description
1 polymer ?
#
loop_
_entity_poly.entity_id
_entity_poly.type
_entity_poly.pdbx_seq_one_letter_code
_entity_poly.pdbx_strand_id
1 'polypeptide(L)'
;MKNNRLLIPGLLLLTVLISTPAFATETGPQGPNERQEIIQLGRMATKKLVRILGSRMKMHLRENGPAGALGFCAAKAQALTARVNRELPAAVRVKRISLRYRNPLDAPIKDEARILRALHLLKNAGAVLPDYVLQ
;
A
#
# COMPACT_ATOMS: atom_id res chain seq x y z
N MET A 1 59.83 48.27 -30.51
CA MET A 1 58.49 48.88 -30.31
C MET A 1 57.55 48.34 -31.37
N LYS A 2 56.71 47.35 -31.00
CA LYS A 2 55.59 46.84 -31.81
C LYS A 2 54.43 46.56 -30.86
N ASN A 3 53.40 47.36 -31.05
CA ASN A 3 51.96 47.23 -30.78
C ASN A 3 51.50 45.96 -30.04
N ASN A 4 50.60 46.09 -29.06
CA ASN A 4 49.28 45.48 -29.25
C ASN A 4 48.19 46.06 -28.34
N ARG A 5 47.01 46.27 -28.96
CA ARG A 5 45.74 46.65 -28.35
C ARG A 5 45.09 45.41 -27.73
N LEU A 6 44.32 45.56 -26.64
CA LEU A 6 42.92 45.13 -26.60
C LEU A 6 42.25 45.50 -25.28
N LEU A 7 41.30 46.43 -25.35
CA LEU A 7 40.19 46.58 -24.42
C LEU A 7 39.17 45.48 -24.73
N ILE A 8 38.76 44.69 -23.74
CA ILE A 8 37.51 43.91 -23.79
C ILE A 8 36.81 44.01 -22.41
N PRO A 9 35.48 44.20 -22.39
CA PRO A 9 34.74 44.89 -21.33
C PRO A 9 34.10 43.93 -20.31
N GLY A 10 33.48 44.52 -19.29
CA GLY A 10 32.90 43.85 -18.13
C GLY A 10 32.01 42.66 -18.47
N LEU A 11 32.32 41.54 -17.82
CA LEU A 11 31.49 40.35 -17.79
C LEU A 11 30.69 40.36 -16.49
N LEU A 12 29.44 40.80 -16.63
CA LEU A 12 28.39 40.81 -15.61
C LEU A 12 28.03 39.34 -15.30
N LEU A 13 28.48 38.84 -14.13
CA LEU A 13 28.29 37.46 -13.69
C LEU A 13 26.82 37.25 -13.25
N LEU A 14 25.95 36.93 -14.20
CA LEU A 14 24.54 36.62 -13.98
C LEU A 14 24.41 35.24 -13.32
N THR A 15 23.96 35.21 -12.06
CA THR A 15 23.63 34.02 -11.28
C THR A 15 22.43 33.27 -11.86
N VAL A 16 22.65 32.13 -12.51
CA VAL A 16 21.57 31.20 -12.89
C VAL A 16 21.40 30.19 -11.75
N LEU A 17 20.45 30.46 -10.84
CA LEU A 17 19.93 29.44 -9.93
C LEU A 17 19.06 28.47 -10.73
N ILE A 18 19.63 27.35 -11.14
CA ILE A 18 18.91 26.25 -11.79
C ILE A 18 18.08 25.55 -10.70
N SER A 19 16.82 25.96 -10.53
CA SER A 19 15.83 25.24 -9.73
C SER A 19 15.52 23.92 -10.42
N THR A 20 16.15 22.82 -10.01
CA THR A 20 15.82 21.48 -10.48
C THR A 20 14.43 21.09 -9.97
N PRO A 21 13.43 20.88 -10.85
CA PRO A 21 12.18 20.29 -10.41
C PRO A 21 12.49 18.84 -10.00
N ALA A 22 12.32 18.55 -8.70
CA ALA A 22 12.37 17.20 -8.19
C ALA A 22 11.17 16.42 -8.74
N PHE A 23 11.33 15.85 -9.93
CA PHE A 23 10.44 14.80 -10.42
C PHE A 23 10.65 13.60 -9.49
N ALA A 24 9.65 13.35 -8.64
CA ALA A 24 9.56 12.11 -7.90
C ALA A 24 9.41 10.97 -8.92
N THR A 25 10.50 10.27 -9.19
CA THR A 25 10.48 9.03 -9.97
C THR A 25 9.75 7.98 -9.14
N GLU A 26 8.56 7.58 -9.56
CA GLU A 26 7.90 6.39 -9.02
C GLU A 26 8.73 5.16 -9.39
N THR A 27 9.58 4.70 -8.47
CA THR A 27 10.37 3.47 -8.66
C THR A 27 9.47 2.27 -8.49
N GLY A 28 8.86 1.82 -9.58
CA GLY A 28 8.23 0.49 -9.66
C GLY A 28 9.28 -0.63 -9.56
N PRO A 29 8.85 -1.90 -9.42
CA PRO A 29 9.76 -3.04 -9.38
C PRO A 29 10.64 -3.06 -10.64
N GLN A 30 11.95 -3.14 -10.45
CA GLN A 30 13.00 -3.02 -11.46
C GLN A 30 13.23 -4.33 -12.25
N GLY A 31 12.44 -5.38 -12.00
CA GLY A 31 12.46 -6.62 -12.79
C GLY A 31 11.40 -7.66 -12.40
N PRO A 32 11.24 -8.74 -13.21
CA PRO A 32 10.27 -9.81 -12.96
C PRO A 32 10.47 -10.53 -11.61
N ASN A 33 11.72 -10.71 -11.18
CA ASN A 33 12.07 -11.40 -9.94
C ASN A 33 11.60 -10.61 -8.70
N GLU A 34 11.86 -9.30 -8.68
CA GLU A 34 11.45 -8.40 -7.59
C GLU A 34 9.91 -8.35 -7.47
N ARG A 35 9.20 -8.28 -8.60
CA ARG A 35 7.74 -8.35 -8.63
C ARG A 35 7.23 -9.64 -8.00
N GLN A 36 7.83 -10.77 -8.35
CA GLN A 36 7.43 -12.08 -7.84
C GLN A 36 7.69 -12.21 -6.34
N GLU A 37 8.78 -11.64 -5.83
CA GLU A 37 9.07 -11.57 -4.40
C GLU A 37 8.04 -10.72 -3.64
N ILE A 38 7.68 -9.55 -4.17
CA ILE A 38 6.65 -8.67 -3.58
C ILE A 38 5.29 -9.41 -3.50
N ILE A 39 4.91 -10.10 -4.58
CA ILE A 39 3.67 -10.88 -4.64
C ILE A 39 3.69 -12.00 -3.59
N GLN A 40 4.80 -12.75 -3.49
CA GLN A 40 4.95 -13.82 -2.51
C GLN A 40 4.87 -13.29 -1.07
N LEU A 41 5.51 -12.17 -0.80
CA LEU A 41 5.52 -11.52 0.51
C LEU A 41 4.12 -11.04 0.92
N GLY A 42 3.41 -10.38 0.00
CA GLY A 42 2.02 -9.97 0.19
C GLY A 42 1.07 -11.16 0.41
N ARG A 43 1.26 -12.25 -0.35
CA ARG A 43 0.49 -13.50 -0.21
C ARG A 43 0.74 -14.16 1.15
N MET A 44 1.98 -14.23 1.60
CA MET A 44 2.36 -14.78 2.91
C MET A 44 1.73 -13.97 4.04
N ALA A 45 1.88 -12.65 4.03
CA ALA A 45 1.32 -11.76 5.05
C ALA A 45 -0.21 -11.86 5.13
N THR A 46 -0.88 -11.84 3.97
CA THR A 46 -2.34 -11.92 3.88
C THR A 46 -2.85 -13.29 4.34
N LYS A 47 -2.25 -14.40 3.87
CA LYS A 47 -2.64 -15.75 4.30
C LYS A 47 -2.48 -15.94 5.81
N LYS A 48 -1.39 -15.43 6.40
CA LYS A 48 -1.17 -15.49 7.84
C LYS A 48 -2.29 -14.77 8.60
N LEU A 49 -2.63 -13.55 8.18
CA LEU A 49 -3.70 -12.77 8.81
C LEU A 49 -5.08 -13.45 8.67
N VAL A 50 -5.45 -13.86 7.46
CA VAL A 50 -6.75 -14.50 7.18
C VAL A 50 -6.90 -15.80 7.96
N ARG A 51 -5.84 -16.62 8.06
CA ARG A 51 -5.87 -17.86 8.86
C ARG A 51 -6.19 -17.59 10.32
N ILE A 52 -5.50 -16.63 10.93
CA ILE A 52 -5.66 -16.29 12.36
C ILE A 52 -7.06 -15.71 12.60
N LEU A 53 -7.46 -14.71 11.82
CA LEU A 53 -8.77 -14.07 12.00
C LEU A 53 -9.92 -15.02 11.70
N GLY A 54 -9.82 -15.80 10.63
CA GLY A 54 -10.84 -16.77 10.23
C GLY A 54 -11.02 -17.88 11.27
N SER A 55 -9.93 -18.38 11.86
CA SER A 55 -10.01 -19.36 12.96
C SER A 55 -10.74 -18.80 14.18
N ARG A 56 -10.39 -17.59 14.63
CA ARG A 56 -11.03 -16.94 15.78
C ARG A 56 -12.49 -16.58 15.50
N MET A 57 -12.81 -16.07 14.32
CA MET A 57 -14.18 -15.79 13.90
C MET A 57 -15.03 -17.07 13.92
N LYS A 58 -14.53 -18.18 13.36
CA LYS A 58 -15.23 -19.47 13.35
C LYS A 58 -15.45 -20.01 14.76
N MET A 59 -14.48 -19.85 15.66
CA MET A 59 -14.60 -20.20 17.07
C MET A 59 -15.77 -19.44 17.73
N HIS A 60 -15.78 -18.10 17.63
CA HIS A 60 -16.85 -17.28 18.17
C HIS A 60 -18.21 -17.55 17.51
N LEU A 61 -18.24 -17.89 16.22
CA LEU A 61 -19.46 -18.27 15.52
C LEU A 61 -20.07 -19.56 16.10
N ARG A 62 -19.24 -20.57 16.40
CA ARG A 62 -19.70 -21.83 16.99
C ARG A 62 -20.18 -21.65 18.43
N GLU A 63 -19.47 -20.84 19.20
CA GLU A 63 -19.73 -20.68 20.64
C GLU A 63 -20.87 -19.70 20.93
N ASN A 64 -20.99 -18.63 20.14
CA ASN A 64 -21.84 -17.48 20.45
C ASN A 64 -22.71 -17.02 19.27
N GLY A 65 -22.81 -17.86 18.22
CA GLY A 65 -23.58 -17.56 17.03
C GLY A 65 -23.07 -16.36 16.21
N PRO A 66 -23.86 -15.91 15.22
CA PRO A 66 -23.48 -14.80 14.34
C PRO A 66 -23.18 -13.49 15.08
N ALA A 67 -23.93 -13.19 16.15
CA ALA A 67 -23.72 -11.99 16.95
C ALA A 67 -22.34 -11.98 17.63
N GLY A 68 -21.92 -13.11 18.21
CA GLY A 68 -20.60 -13.25 18.82
C GLY A 68 -19.46 -13.13 17.79
N ALA A 69 -19.63 -13.72 16.60
CA ALA A 69 -18.66 -13.58 15.52
C ALA A 69 -18.52 -12.12 15.05
N LEU A 70 -19.63 -11.39 14.95
CA LEU A 70 -19.63 -9.96 14.60
C LEU A 70 -18.94 -9.12 15.68
N GLY A 71 -19.25 -9.37 16.95
CA GLY A 71 -18.60 -8.70 18.09
C GLY A 71 -17.08 -8.90 18.08
N PHE A 72 -16.61 -10.14 17.85
CA PHE A 72 -15.19 -10.42 17.68
C PHE A 72 -14.57 -9.62 16.51
N CYS A 73 -15.23 -9.64 15.34
CA CYS A 73 -14.71 -8.97 14.14
C CYS A 73 -14.58 -7.45 14.31
N ALA A 74 -15.52 -6.83 15.03
CA ALA A 74 -15.51 -5.39 15.31
C ALA A 74 -14.49 -5.02 16.39
N ALA A 75 -14.44 -5.75 17.52
CA ALA A 75 -13.68 -5.33 18.69
C ALA A 75 -12.24 -5.88 18.75
N LYS A 76 -11.99 -7.11 18.29
CA LYS A 76 -10.73 -7.83 18.56
C LYS A 76 -9.84 -8.04 17.35
N ALA A 77 -10.40 -7.98 16.15
CA ALA A 77 -9.64 -8.27 14.94
C ALA A 77 -8.49 -7.27 14.69
N GLN A 78 -8.66 -5.98 15.02
CA GLN A 78 -7.59 -4.97 14.90
C GLN A 78 -6.36 -5.30 15.76
N ALA A 79 -6.57 -5.73 17.02
CA ALA A 79 -5.47 -6.11 17.90
C ALA A 79 -4.69 -7.33 17.36
N LEU A 80 -5.40 -8.29 16.77
CA LEU A 80 -4.77 -9.44 16.11
C LEU A 80 -4.02 -9.03 14.84
N THR A 81 -4.55 -8.11 14.04
CA THR A 81 -3.83 -7.53 12.90
C THR A 81 -2.55 -6.85 13.34
N ALA A 82 -2.59 -6.06 14.42
CA ALA A 82 -1.39 -5.43 14.98
C ALA A 82 -0.36 -6.47 15.47
N ARG A 83 -0.81 -7.57 16.08
CA ARG A 83 0.06 -8.68 16.46
C ARG A 83 0.72 -9.33 15.24
N VAL A 84 -0.04 -9.62 14.19
CA VAL A 84 0.50 -10.18 12.95
C VAL A 84 1.56 -9.25 12.34
N ASN A 85 1.30 -7.94 12.29
CA ASN A 85 2.26 -6.97 11.76
C ASN A 85 3.58 -6.94 12.52
N ARG A 86 3.60 -7.20 13.84
CA ARG A 86 4.84 -7.33 14.61
C ARG A 86 5.65 -8.59 14.27
N GLU A 87 5.00 -9.59 13.68
CA GLU A 87 5.63 -10.86 13.27
C GLU A 87 6.00 -10.87 11.78
N LEU A 88 5.75 -9.78 11.03
CA LEU A 88 6.16 -9.64 9.64
C LEU A 88 7.53 -8.97 9.54
N PRO A 89 8.24 -9.10 8.40
CA PRO A 89 9.47 -8.34 8.15
C PRO A 89 9.22 -6.83 8.32
N ALA A 90 10.21 -6.09 8.82
CA ALA A 90 10.06 -4.70 9.27
C ALA A 90 9.47 -3.75 8.20
N ALA A 91 9.78 -3.98 6.91
CA ALA A 91 9.28 -3.18 5.79
C ALA A 91 7.87 -3.55 5.32
N VAL A 92 7.21 -4.54 5.95
CA VAL A 92 5.94 -5.10 5.48
C VAL A 92 4.85 -4.90 6.52
N ARG A 93 3.70 -4.39 6.06
CA ARG A 93 2.48 -4.35 6.86
C ARG A 93 1.31 -4.86 6.06
N VAL A 94 0.40 -5.52 6.77
CA VAL A 94 -0.93 -5.89 6.28
C VAL A 94 -1.98 -5.13 7.08
N LYS A 95 -3.01 -4.66 6.38
CA LYS A 95 -4.18 -4.05 7.00
C LYS A 95 -5.46 -4.52 6.32
N ARG A 96 -6.57 -4.33 7.02
CA ARG A 96 -7.91 -4.55 6.46
C ARG A 96 -8.54 -3.18 6.25
N ILE A 97 -9.25 -3.06 5.14
CA ILE A 97 -10.00 -1.86 4.78
C ILE A 97 -11.29 -2.27 4.08
N SER A 98 -12.35 -1.49 4.25
CA SER A 98 -13.62 -1.76 3.57
C SER A 98 -14.44 -0.48 3.39
N LEU A 99 -15.15 -0.37 2.26
CA LEU A 99 -16.17 0.68 2.07
C LEU A 99 -17.32 0.54 3.08
N ARG A 100 -17.58 -0.68 3.57
CA ARG A 100 -18.59 -0.98 4.61
C ARG A 100 -17.87 -1.54 5.84
N TYR A 101 -17.12 -0.68 6.52
CA TYR A 101 -16.34 -1.07 7.68
C TYR A 101 -17.22 -1.27 8.92
N ARG A 102 -16.84 -2.23 9.77
CA ARG A 102 -17.48 -2.52 11.07
C ARG A 102 -16.74 -1.87 12.24
N ASN A 103 -15.43 -1.64 12.06
CA ASN A 103 -14.59 -0.92 12.98
C ASN A 103 -14.10 0.36 12.27
N PRO A 104 -14.18 1.55 12.89
CA PRO A 104 -13.70 2.80 12.29
C PRO A 104 -12.23 2.77 11.83
N LEU A 105 -11.39 1.95 12.47
CA LEU A 105 -9.98 1.76 12.07
C LEU A 105 -9.81 0.99 10.74
N ASP A 106 -10.88 0.34 10.24
CA ASP A 106 -10.92 -0.30 8.92
C ASP A 106 -11.43 0.67 7.83
N ALA A 107 -11.65 1.95 8.14
CA ALA A 107 -12.02 2.95 7.16
C ALA A 107 -10.86 3.20 6.17
N PRO A 108 -11.10 3.12 4.84
CA PRO A 108 -10.06 3.36 3.85
C PRO A 108 -9.72 4.86 3.76
N ILE A 109 -8.45 5.16 3.47
CA ILE A 109 -8.07 6.51 3.03
C ILE A 109 -8.53 6.77 1.59
N LYS A 110 -8.35 8.00 1.08
CA LYS A 110 -8.85 8.44 -0.24
C LYS A 110 -8.47 7.49 -1.38
N ASP A 111 -7.19 7.13 -1.49
CA ASP A 111 -6.70 6.30 -2.60
C ASP A 111 -7.12 4.83 -2.45
N GLU A 112 -7.13 4.32 -1.23
CA GLU A 112 -7.66 2.98 -0.92
C GLU A 112 -9.14 2.85 -1.25
N ALA A 113 -9.93 3.88 -0.94
CA ALA A 113 -11.33 3.92 -1.29
C ALA A 113 -11.53 3.95 -2.81
N ARG A 114 -10.64 4.63 -3.56
CA ARG A 114 -10.63 4.61 -5.03
C ARG A 114 -10.36 3.20 -5.56
N ILE A 115 -9.33 2.53 -5.03
CA ILE A 115 -8.98 1.15 -5.40
C ILE A 115 -10.13 0.19 -5.09
N LEU A 116 -10.72 0.26 -3.90
CA LEU A 116 -11.86 -0.59 -3.51
C LEU A 116 -13.07 -0.40 -4.43
N ARG A 117 -13.37 0.85 -4.84
CA ARG A 117 -14.43 1.13 -5.81
C ARG A 117 -14.11 0.58 -7.20
N ALA A 118 -12.87 0.73 -7.67
CA ALA A 118 -12.45 0.17 -8.94
C ALA A 118 -12.54 -1.37 -8.95
N LEU A 119 -12.07 -2.03 -7.88
CA LEU A 119 -12.20 -3.48 -7.72
C LEU A 119 -13.66 -3.93 -7.66
N HIS A 120 -14.54 -3.16 -7.03
CA HIS A 120 -15.98 -3.44 -7.02
C HIS A 120 -16.59 -3.39 -8.43
N LEU A 121 -16.25 -2.38 -9.22
CA LEU A 121 -16.69 -2.26 -10.62
C LEU A 121 -16.19 -3.42 -11.48
N LEU A 122 -14.89 -3.77 -11.37
CA LEU A 122 -14.28 -4.88 -12.10
C LEU A 122 -14.94 -6.22 -11.74
N LYS A 123 -15.22 -6.45 -10.46
CA LYS A 123 -15.95 -7.64 -10.00
C LYS A 123 -17.36 -7.72 -10.62
N ASN A 124 -18.10 -6.60 -10.61
CA ASN A 124 -19.47 -6.57 -11.16
C ASN A 124 -19.49 -6.74 -12.69
N ALA A 125 -18.42 -6.32 -13.37
CA ALA A 125 -18.25 -6.51 -14.81
C ALA A 125 -17.76 -7.93 -15.19
N GLY A 126 -17.51 -8.81 -14.23
CA GLY A 126 -16.98 -10.16 -14.49
C GLY A 126 -15.54 -10.16 -15.00
N ALA A 127 -14.76 -9.11 -14.73
CA ALA A 127 -13.38 -9.02 -15.18
C ALA A 127 -12.50 -10.09 -14.52
N VAL A 128 -11.61 -10.69 -15.31
CA VAL A 128 -10.58 -11.60 -14.81
C VAL A 128 -9.45 -10.77 -14.20
N LEU A 129 -9.23 -10.90 -12.90
CA LEU A 129 -8.13 -10.23 -12.20
C LEU A 129 -6.91 -11.14 -12.10
N PRO A 130 -5.70 -10.56 -11.95
CA PRO A 130 -4.51 -11.36 -11.64
C PRO A 130 -4.71 -12.20 -10.37
N ASP A 131 -4.10 -13.39 -10.33
CA ASP A 131 -4.25 -14.36 -9.24
C ASP A 131 -3.76 -13.87 -7.86
N TYR A 132 -2.91 -12.84 -7.85
CA TYR A 132 -2.43 -12.17 -6.66
C TYR A 132 -3.39 -11.11 -6.11
N VAL A 133 -4.43 -10.74 -6.87
CA VAL A 133 -5.55 -9.91 -6.40
C VAL A 133 -6.66 -10.86 -5.94
N LEU A 134 -6.59 -11.27 -4.67
CA LEU A 134 -7.55 -12.20 -4.07
C LEU A 134 -8.94 -11.54 -3.98
N GLN A 135 -9.96 -12.21 -4.54
CA GLN A 135 -11.37 -11.79 -4.50
C GLN A 135 -12.18 -12.52 -3.44
#